data_AF-A0A528IQQ0-F1
#
_entry.id   AF-A0A528IQQ0-F1
#
_cell.length_a   1.000
_cell.length_b   1.000
_cell.length_c   1.000
_cell.angle_alpha   90.00
_cell.angle_beta   90.00
_cell.angle_gamma   90.00
#
_symmetry.space_group_name_H-M   'P 1'
#
loop_
_entity.id
_entity.type
_entity.pdbx_description
1 polymer ?
#
loop_
_entity_poly.entity_id
_entity_poly.type
_entity_poly.pdbx_seq_one_letter_code
_entity_poly.pdbx_strand_id
1 'polypeptide(L)'
;TTKPPLTIRLCQPRGFCAGVDRAIQIVVLALKKYGAPVYVRHEIVHNRYVVEGLQSLGAVFIEELSEIPAEHRQSPVVFSAHGVPKSVPADAQA
;
A
#
# COMPACT_ATOMS: atom_id res chain seq x y z
N THR A 1 33.80 -29.23 10.93
CA THR A 1 34.73 -28.11 11.20
C THR A 1 33.96 -27.01 11.90
N THR A 2 34.49 -26.45 13.00
CA THR A 2 33.88 -25.29 13.68
C THR A 2 34.14 -24.04 12.84
N LYS A 3 33.08 -23.37 12.40
CA LYS A 3 33.19 -22.11 11.64
C LYS A 3 33.70 -21.00 12.57
N PRO A 4 34.48 -20.03 12.05
CA PRO A 4 34.92 -18.88 12.84
C PRO A 4 33.73 -17.99 13.23
N PRO A 5 33.85 -17.21 14.33
CA PRO A 5 32.81 -16.27 14.75
C PRO A 5 32.62 -15.15 13.72
N LEU A 6 31.35 -14.86 13.38
CA LEU A 6 30.95 -13.76 12.51
C LEU A 6 30.37 -12.62 13.34
N THR A 7 30.80 -11.39 13.05
CA THR A 7 30.20 -10.18 13.64
C THR A 7 29.19 -9.59 12.67
N ILE A 8 27.93 -9.50 13.07
CA ILE A 8 26.86 -8.82 12.32
C ILE A 8 26.72 -7.39 12.86
N ARG A 9 26.77 -6.39 11.98
CA ARG A 9 26.56 -4.98 12.33
C ARG A 9 25.28 -4.48 11.68
N LEU A 10 24.45 -3.76 12.43
CA LEU A 10 23.17 -3.23 11.96
C LEU A 10 23.23 -1.70 11.90
N CYS A 11 22.99 -1.13 10.72
CA CYS A 11 23.01 0.32 10.52
C CYS A 11 21.81 1.02 11.19
N GLN A 12 21.97 2.29 11.56
CA GLN A 12 20.89 3.18 11.98
C GLN A 12 21.03 4.54 11.28
N PRO A 13 19.93 5.13 10.75
CA PRO A 13 18.58 4.57 10.69
C PRO A 13 18.45 3.43 9.65
N ARG A 14 17.49 2.54 9.86
CA ARG A 14 17.10 1.49 8.90
C ARG A 14 15.60 1.22 9.01
N GLY A 15 14.96 0.83 7.92
CA GLY A 15 13.52 0.50 7.90
C GLY A 15 12.65 1.64 7.39
N PHE A 16 11.46 1.80 7.98
CA PHE A 16 10.43 2.69 7.46
C PHE A 16 10.73 4.16 7.72
N CYS A 17 10.47 4.99 6.71
CA CYS A 17 10.38 6.43 6.88
C CYS A 17 8.94 6.84 7.22
N ALA A 18 8.74 8.09 7.64
CA ALA A 18 7.42 8.62 7.99
C ALA A 18 6.39 8.50 6.84
N GLY A 19 6.83 8.64 5.59
CA GLY A 19 5.94 8.52 4.42
C GLY A 19 5.43 7.09 4.21
N VAL A 20 6.32 6.10 4.36
CA VAL A 20 5.97 4.67 4.26
C VAL A 20 5.01 4.27 5.38
N ASP A 21 5.31 4.66 6.62
CA ASP A 21 4.45 4.35 7.77
C ASP A 21 3.05 4.95 7.59
N ARG A 22 2.99 6.23 7.22
CA ARG A 22 1.71 6.92 6.94
C ARG A 22 0.92 6.25 5.82
N ALA A 23 1.56 5.86 4.71
CA ALA A 23 0.88 5.26 3.57
C ALA A 23 0.23 3.91 3.93
N ILE A 24 0.96 3.06 4.66
CA ILE A 24 0.45 1.78 5.15
C ILE A 24 -0.73 2.01 6.10
N GLN A 25 -0.61 2.94 7.05
CA GLN A 25 -1.67 3.25 8.00
C GLN A 25 -2.95 3.78 7.33
N ILE A 26 -2.85 4.55 6.25
CA ILE A 26 -4.02 5.02 5.50
C ILE A 26 -4.84 3.85 4.97
N VAL A 27 -4.20 2.83 4.39
CA VAL A 27 -4.90 1.64 3.89
C VAL A 27 -5.54 0.86 5.03
N VAL A 28 -4.81 0.63 6.14
CA VAL A 28 -5.33 -0.06 7.32
C VAL A 28 -6.54 0.68 7.93
N LEU A 29 -6.46 2.00 8.06
CA LEU A 29 -7.55 2.82 8.60
C LEU A 29 -8.75 2.86 7.66
N ALA A 30 -8.53 2.91 6.34
CA ALA A 30 -9.60 2.82 5.36
C ALA A 30 -10.33 1.47 5.47
N LEU A 31 -9.60 0.36 5.57
CA LEU A 31 -10.19 -0.98 5.74
C LEU A 31 -10.99 -1.07 7.05
N LYS A 32 -10.47 -0.52 8.15
CA LYS A 32 -11.20 -0.46 9.43
C LYS A 32 -12.47 0.37 9.36
N LYS A 33 -12.45 1.49 8.62
CA LYS A 33 -13.57 2.44 8.56
C LYS A 33 -14.66 2.01 7.57
N TYR A 34 -14.27 1.51 6.41
CA TYR A 34 -15.19 1.26 5.29
C TYR A 34 -15.43 -0.24 5.04
N GLY A 35 -14.64 -1.13 5.65
CA GLY A 35 -14.64 -2.55 5.33
C GLY A 35 -13.90 -2.86 4.03
N ALA A 36 -13.84 -4.14 3.68
CA ALA A 36 -13.32 -4.59 2.40
C ALA A 36 -14.42 -4.55 1.32
N PRO A 37 -14.10 -4.26 0.05
CA PRO A 37 -12.76 -3.96 -0.46
C PRO A 37 -12.36 -2.48 -0.27
N VAL A 38 -11.06 -2.26 -0.04
CA VAL A 38 -10.42 -0.95 -0.25
C VAL A 38 -9.48 -1.06 -1.43
N TYR A 39 -9.64 -0.21 -2.43
CA TYR A 39 -8.80 -0.22 -3.61
C TYR A 39 -7.55 0.62 -3.41
N VAL A 40 -6.42 0.17 -3.92
CA VAL A 40 -5.15 0.89 -3.88
C VAL A 40 -4.58 0.95 -5.30
N ARG A 41 -4.34 2.15 -5.83
CA ARG A 41 -3.76 2.33 -7.16
C ARG A 41 -2.23 2.21 -7.09
N HIS A 42 -1.71 1.20 -7.78
CA HIS A 42 -0.38 0.61 -7.65
C HIS A 42 -0.09 0.11 -6.23
N GLU A 43 1.02 -0.60 -6.06
CA GLU A 43 1.52 -0.96 -4.74
C GLU A 43 1.68 0.28 -3.85
N ILE A 44 1.19 0.19 -2.60
CA ILE A 44 1.24 1.30 -1.63
C ILE A 44 2.69 1.71 -1.35
N VAL A 45 3.58 0.71 -1.30
CA VAL A 45 5.04 0.77 -1.22
C VAL A 45 5.60 -0.48 -1.89
N HIS A 46 6.81 -0.40 -2.46
CA HIS A 46 7.47 -1.55 -3.11
C HIS A 46 8.08 -2.53 -2.09
N ASN A 47 7.23 -3.19 -1.33
CA ASN A 47 7.60 -4.24 -0.40
C ASN A 47 6.55 -5.35 -0.42
N ARG A 48 6.92 -6.49 -1.00
CA ARG A 48 6.02 -7.64 -1.16
C ARG A 48 5.33 -8.07 0.13
N TYR A 49 6.05 -8.12 1.25
CA TYR A 49 5.47 -8.52 2.53
C TYR A 49 4.37 -7.56 3.00
N VAL A 50 4.57 -6.25 2.78
CA VAL A 50 3.55 -5.24 3.09
C VAL A 50 2.34 -5.38 2.17
N VAL A 51 2.57 -5.55 0.87
CA VAL A 51 1.49 -5.69 -0.13
C VAL A 51 0.64 -6.93 0.15
N GLU A 52 1.27 -8.10 0.31
CA GLU A 52 0.58 -9.36 0.63
C GLU A 52 -0.17 -9.26 1.97
N GLY A 53 0.41 -8.61 2.97
CA GLY A 53 -0.23 -8.36 4.26
C GLY A 53 -1.51 -7.53 4.12
N LEU A 54 -1.48 -6.45 3.35
CA LEU A 54 -2.67 -5.61 3.11
C LEU A 54 -3.73 -6.34 2.25
N GLN A 55 -3.31 -7.12 1.26
CA GLN A 55 -4.22 -7.97 0.48
C GLN A 55 -4.97 -8.96 1.38
N SER A 56 -4.27 -9.57 2.34
CA SER A 56 -4.89 -10.51 3.29
C SER A 56 -5.94 -9.85 4.19
N LEU A 57 -5.87 -8.51 4.36
CA LEU A 57 -6.84 -7.71 5.10
C LEU A 57 -8.00 -7.19 4.23
N GLY A 58 -7.98 -7.44 2.92
CA GLY A 58 -9.04 -7.03 1.98
C GLY A 58 -8.71 -5.80 1.13
N ALA A 59 -7.44 -5.37 1.08
CA ALA A 59 -7.01 -4.38 0.09
C ALA A 59 -6.92 -5.02 -1.30
N VAL A 60 -7.34 -4.31 -2.34
CA VAL A 60 -7.24 -4.74 -3.73
C VAL A 60 -6.34 -3.76 -4.48
N PHE A 61 -5.21 -4.26 -4.97
CA PHE A 61 -4.25 -3.47 -5.74
C PHE A 61 -4.63 -3.52 -7.22
N ILE A 62 -4.69 -2.34 -7.84
CA ILE A 62 -5.08 -2.13 -9.25
C ILE A 62 -4.07 -1.21 -9.92
N GLU A 63 -3.93 -1.29 -11.25
CA GLU A 63 -3.10 -0.37 -12.01
C GLU A 63 -3.90 0.88 -12.40
N GLU A 64 -5.14 0.69 -12.84
CA GLU A 64 -6.02 1.73 -13.34
C GLU A 64 -7.39 1.73 -12.66
N LEU A 65 -8.00 2.92 -12.54
CA LEU A 65 -9.30 3.10 -11.87
C LEU A 65 -10.45 2.36 -12.57
N SER A 66 -10.32 2.11 -13.88
CA SER A 66 -11.29 1.36 -14.67
C SER A 66 -11.34 -0.13 -14.32
N GLU A 67 -10.36 -0.65 -13.57
CA GLU A 67 -10.37 -2.03 -13.07
C GLU A 67 -11.28 -2.21 -11.86
N ILE A 68 -11.77 -1.12 -11.27
CA ILE A 68 -12.75 -1.17 -10.18
C ILE A 68 -14.11 -1.58 -10.78
N PRO A 69 -14.74 -2.68 -10.30
CA PRO A 69 -16.06 -3.09 -10.76
C PRO A 69 -17.09 -1.97 -10.57
N ALA A 70 -18.06 -1.88 -11.49
CA ALA A 70 -19.06 -0.80 -11.48
C ALA A 70 -19.89 -0.79 -10.18
N GLU A 71 -20.19 -1.97 -9.65
CA GLU A 71 -20.86 -2.19 -8.36
C GLU A 71 -20.04 -1.67 -7.15
N HIS A 72 -18.73 -1.52 -7.32
CA HIS A 72 -17.80 -1.04 -6.29
C HIS A 72 -17.37 0.41 -6.49
N ARG A 73 -18.03 1.17 -7.38
CA ARG A 73 -17.66 2.56 -7.70
C ARG A 73 -17.76 3.53 -6.52
N GLN A 74 -18.48 3.17 -5.45
CA GLN A 74 -18.55 3.93 -4.19
C GLN A 74 -17.47 3.53 -3.18
N SER A 75 -16.65 2.51 -3.50
CA SER A 75 -15.57 2.05 -2.61
C SER A 75 -14.44 3.07 -2.56
N PRO A 76 -13.76 3.22 -1.42
CA PRO A 76 -12.63 4.11 -1.32
C PRO A 76 -11.44 3.62 -2.17
N VAL A 77 -10.77 4.58 -2.81
CA VAL A 77 -9.48 4.40 -3.48
C VAL A 77 -8.38 5.13 -2.70
N VAL A 78 -7.24 4.47 -2.52
CA VAL A 78 -6.01 5.05 -1.96
C VAL A 78 -4.95 5.14 -3.05
N PHE A 79 -4.35 6.31 -3.23
CA PHE A 79 -3.19 6.46 -4.12
C PHE A 79 -1.89 6.13 -3.37
N SER A 80 -0.95 5.47 -4.07
CA SER A 80 0.32 5.05 -3.47
C SER A 80 1.19 6.20 -2.96
N ALA A 81 2.17 5.88 -2.11
CA ALA A 81 3.11 6.85 -1.55
C ALA A 81 3.97 7.58 -2.62
N HIS A 82 4.05 7.01 -3.82
CA HIS A 82 4.86 7.51 -4.93
C HIS A 82 4.20 8.69 -5.68
N GLY A 83 2.91 8.94 -5.42
CA GLY A 83 2.13 9.96 -6.09
C GLY A 83 1.50 9.48 -7.41
N VAL A 84 0.64 10.32 -7.96
CA VAL A 84 -0.06 10.09 -9.23
C VAL A 84 -0.16 11.40 -10.02
N PRO A 85 -0.26 11.34 -11.37
CA PRO A 85 -0.56 12.51 -12.18
C PRO A 85 -1.89 13.16 -11.79
N LYS A 86 -2.03 14.48 -12.00
CA LYS A 86 -3.26 15.22 -11.67
C LYS A 86 -4.52 14.71 -12.38
N SER A 87 -4.36 14.06 -13.54
CA SER A 87 -5.47 13.43 -14.26
C SER A 87 -6.12 12.29 -13.47
N VAL A 88 -5.36 11.58 -12.63
CA VAL A 88 -5.88 10.42 -11.89
C VAL A 88 -6.85 10.82 -10.78
N PRO A 89 -6.54 11.79 -9.89
CA PRO A 89 -7.55 12.31 -8.96
C PRO A 89 -8.75 12.95 -9.64
N ALA A 90 -8.59 13.55 -10.83
CA ALA A 90 -9.70 14.11 -11.58
C ALA A 90 -10.65 13.02 -12.12
N ASP A 91 -10.09 11.93 -12.65
CA ASP A 91 -10.85 10.75 -13.09
C ASP A 91 -11.57 10.07 -11.91
N ALA A 92 -10.93 10.00 -10.73
CA ALA A 92 -11.56 9.46 -9.52
C ALA A 92 -12.74 10.30 -8.99
N GLN A 93 -12.87 11.57 -9.41
CA GLN A 93 -13.97 12.45 -9.01
C GLN A 93 -15.15 12.43 -10.00
N ALA A 94 -14.96 11.88 -11.20
CA ALA A 94 -15.92 11.90 -12.31
C ALA A 94 -16.94 10.75 -12.27
#